data_AF-Q7BVH2-F1
#
_entry.id   AF-Q7BVH2-F1
#
_cell.length_a   1.000
_cell.length_b   1.000
_cell.length_c   1.000
_cell.angle_alpha   90.00
_cell.angle_beta   90.00
_cell.angle_gamma   90.00
#
_symmetry.space_group_name_H-M   'P 1'
#
loop_
_entity.id
_entity.type
_entity.pdbx_description
1 polymer ?
#
loop_
_entity_poly.entity_id
_entity_poly.type
_entity_poly.pdbx_seq_one_letter_code
_entity_poly.pdbx_strand_id
1 'polypeptide(L)'
;MGDFLSPVAFDFHHGKHHQTYVNNLNNLIKGTDFEKSSLFDILTKSSGGVFNNAAQIYNHDFYWDCLSPKATALSDELKGALEKDF
;
A
#
# COMPACT_ATOMS: atom_id res chain seq x y z
N MET A 1 -1.43 10.67 14.08
CA MET A 1 -0.30 11.47 13.54
C MET A 1 -0.53 12.94 13.87
N GLY A 2 -0.66 13.27 15.17
CA GLY A 2 -0.90 14.64 15.67
C GLY A 2 -1.81 15.48 14.76
N ASP A 3 -1.21 16.50 14.15
CA ASP A 3 -1.87 17.51 13.34
C ASP A 3 -1.97 17.15 11.84
N PHE A 4 -1.45 15.99 11.42
CA PHE A 4 -1.49 15.54 10.02
C PHE A 4 -2.67 14.62 9.72
N LEU A 5 -2.83 13.53 10.48
CA LEU A 5 -3.95 12.59 10.35
C LEU A 5 -4.55 12.26 11.72
N SER A 6 -5.86 12.46 11.80
CA SER A 6 -6.69 12.16 12.97
C SER A 6 -6.96 10.66 13.11
N PRO A 7 -7.34 10.17 14.31
CA PRO A 7 -7.74 8.77 14.49
C PRO A 7 -8.86 8.33 13.54
N VAL A 8 -9.88 9.17 13.35
CA VAL A 8 -11.00 8.88 12.43
C VAL A 8 -10.52 8.73 10.99
N ALA A 9 -9.51 9.51 10.56
CA ALA A 9 -8.93 9.33 9.23
C ALA A 9 -8.30 7.94 9.08
N PHE A 10 -7.60 7.42 10.10
CA PHE A 10 -7.07 6.05 10.10
C PHE A 10 -8.18 4.99 10.14
N ASP A 11 -9.21 5.18 10.97
CA ASP A 11 -10.33 4.24 11.09
C ASP A 11 -11.01 3.99 9.74
N PHE A 12 -11.16 5.04 8.93
CA PHE A 12 -11.75 4.93 7.61
C PHE A 12 -10.72 4.50 6.56
N HIS A 13 -9.56 5.14 6.49
CA HIS A 13 -8.60 4.89 5.41
C HIS A 13 -7.94 3.51 5.54
N HIS A 14 -7.42 3.16 6.71
CA HIS A 14 -6.90 1.82 6.96
C HIS A 14 -8.04 0.84 7.26
N GLY A 15 -8.86 1.14 8.27
CA GLY A 15 -9.85 0.20 8.80
C GLY A 15 -11.02 -0.11 7.85
N LYS A 16 -11.30 0.73 6.85
CA LYS A 16 -12.34 0.47 5.84
C LYS A 16 -11.81 0.40 4.43
N HIS A 17 -11.14 1.43 3.93
CA HIS A 17 -10.71 1.45 2.52
C HIS A 17 -9.66 0.36 2.24
N HIS A 18 -8.58 0.32 3.02
CA HIS A 18 -7.54 -0.71 2.85
C HIS A 18 -8.12 -2.12 3.09
N GLN A 19 -8.87 -2.32 4.17
CA GLN A 19 -9.58 -3.58 4.46
C GLN A 19 -10.50 -4.04 3.33
N THR A 20 -11.17 -3.10 2.63
CA THR A 20 -12.06 -3.42 1.51
C THR A 20 -11.27 -3.98 0.33
N TYR A 21 -10.10 -3.43 0.01
CA TYR A 21 -9.25 -3.98 -1.05
C TYR A 21 -8.80 -5.41 -0.71
N VAL A 22 -8.41 -5.67 0.54
CA VAL A 22 -8.07 -7.02 1.02
C VAL A 22 -9.23 -8.00 0.83
N ASN A 23 -10.42 -7.63 1.30
CA ASN A 23 -11.61 -8.48 1.19
C ASN A 23 -11.99 -8.75 -0.27
N ASN A 24 -11.97 -7.71 -1.11
CA ASN A 24 -12.28 -7.81 -2.52
C ASN A 24 -11.28 -8.70 -3.25
N LEU A 25 -9.97 -8.53 -3.00
CA LEU A 25 -8.96 -9.37 -3.65
C LEU A 25 -9.18 -10.84 -3.28
N ASN A 26 -9.35 -11.15 -1.99
CA ASN A 26 -9.60 -12.51 -1.51
C ASN A 26 -10.82 -13.15 -2.19
N ASN A 27 -11.89 -12.38 -2.40
CA ASN A 27 -13.08 -12.85 -3.09
C ASN A 27 -12.84 -13.07 -4.60
N LEU A 28 -12.10 -12.17 -5.24
CA LEU A 28 -11.84 -12.21 -6.68
C LEU A 28 -10.89 -13.33 -7.10
N ILE A 29 -9.92 -13.70 -6.24
CA ILE A 29 -8.93 -14.71 -6.58
C ILE A 29 -9.39 -16.14 -6.28
N LYS A 30 -10.47 -16.32 -5.51
CA LYS A 30 -10.97 -17.63 -5.10
C LYS A 30 -11.33 -18.49 -6.33
N GLY A 31 -10.77 -19.69 -6.40
CA GLY A 31 -10.94 -20.61 -7.54
C GLY A 31 -10.30 -20.15 -8.85
N THR A 32 -9.40 -19.15 -8.81
CA THR A 32 -8.62 -18.71 -9.98
C THR A 32 -7.15 -19.15 -9.85
N ASP A 33 -6.37 -18.98 -10.91
CA ASP A 33 -4.92 -19.23 -10.88
C ASP A 33 -4.17 -18.38 -9.85
N PHE A 34 -4.77 -17.28 -9.40
CA PHE A 34 -4.21 -16.40 -8.38
C PHE A 34 -4.52 -16.81 -6.94
N GLU A 35 -5.37 -17.82 -6.69
CA GLU A 35 -5.85 -18.18 -5.34
C GLU A 35 -4.72 -18.48 -4.35
N LYS A 36 -3.60 -19.02 -4.85
CA LYS A 36 -2.41 -19.39 -4.06
C LYS A 36 -1.17 -18.58 -4.43
N SER A 37 -1.34 -17.54 -5.25
CA SER A 37 -0.23 -16.68 -5.66
C SER A 37 0.14 -15.70 -4.56
N SER A 38 1.39 -15.24 -4.57
CA SER A 38 1.82 -14.13 -3.70
C SER A 38 1.19 -12.80 -4.15
N LEU A 39 1.08 -11.82 -3.25
CA LEU A 39 0.59 -10.48 -3.62
C LEU A 39 1.44 -9.86 -4.74
N PHE A 40 2.77 -10.06 -4.73
CA PHE A 40 3.67 -9.57 -5.76
C PHE A 40 3.40 -10.21 -7.13
N ASP A 41 3.16 -11.53 -7.16
CA ASP A 41 2.79 -12.23 -8.40
C ASP A 41 1.46 -11.71 -8.95
N ILE A 42 0.46 -11.52 -8.09
CA ILE A 42 -0.83 -10.99 -8.50
C ILE A 42 -0.67 -9.55 -9.02
N LEU A 43 0.07 -8.71 -8.30
CA LEU A 43 0.33 -7.32 -8.66
C LEU A 43 0.96 -7.18 -10.05
N THR A 44 1.96 -8.02 -10.35
CA THR A 44 2.76 -7.89 -11.59
C THR A 44 2.15 -8.62 -12.79
N LYS A 45 1.21 -9.55 -12.58
CA LYS A 45 0.66 -10.42 -13.65
C LYS A 45 -0.84 -10.24 -13.90
N SER A 46 -1.60 -9.73 -12.94
CA SER A 46 -3.05 -9.58 -13.10
C SER A 46 -3.42 -8.29 -13.85
N SER A 47 -4.70 -8.15 -14.19
CA SER A 47 -5.28 -6.93 -14.77
C SER A 47 -6.70 -6.72 -14.26
N GLY A 48 -7.33 -5.60 -14.65
CA GLY A 48 -8.73 -5.31 -14.29
C GLY A 48 -8.98 -5.27 -12.78
N GLY A 49 -10.10 -5.86 -12.34
CA GLY A 49 -10.51 -5.81 -10.93
C GLY A 49 -9.52 -6.49 -9.97
N VAL A 50 -8.87 -7.57 -10.38
CA VAL A 50 -7.86 -8.25 -9.56
C VAL A 50 -6.65 -7.32 -9.36
N PHE A 51 -6.15 -6.73 -10.44
CA PHE A 51 -5.04 -5.77 -10.36
C PHE A 51 -5.41 -4.55 -9.52
N ASN A 52 -6.59 -3.97 -9.71
CA ASN A 52 -7.01 -2.79 -8.96
C ASN A 52 -6.97 -3.04 -7.44
N ASN A 53 -7.41 -4.20 -6.98
CA ASN A 53 -7.39 -4.51 -5.55
C ASN A 53 -5.98 -4.89 -5.06
N ALA A 54 -5.23 -5.70 -5.81
CA ALA A 54 -3.85 -6.06 -5.45
C ALA A 54 -2.92 -4.83 -5.39
N ALA A 55 -2.99 -3.97 -6.40
CA ALA A 55 -2.24 -2.73 -6.46
C ALA A 55 -2.63 -1.79 -5.32
N GLN A 56 -3.93 -1.67 -5.00
CA GLN A 56 -4.34 -0.82 -3.90
C GLN A 56 -3.92 -1.34 -2.52
N ILE A 57 -3.84 -2.66 -2.30
CA ILE A 57 -3.25 -3.22 -1.08
C ILE A 57 -1.77 -2.77 -1.00
N TYR A 58 -0.99 -3.07 -2.04
CA TYR A 58 0.43 -2.70 -2.09
C TYR A 58 0.67 -1.19 -1.90
N ASN A 59 -0.11 -0.35 -2.59
CA ASN A 59 0.01 1.10 -2.50
C ASN A 59 -0.25 1.60 -1.06
N HIS A 60 -1.21 1.01 -0.35
CA HIS A 60 -1.50 1.39 1.03
C HIS A 60 -0.47 0.83 2.01
N ASP A 61 -0.05 -0.43 1.86
CA ASP A 61 1.05 -1.00 2.63
C ASP A 61 2.29 -0.09 2.55
N PHE A 62 2.71 0.27 1.34
CA PHE A 62 3.84 1.16 1.11
C PHE A 62 3.61 2.57 1.68
N TYR A 63 2.41 3.13 1.50
CA TYR A 63 2.06 4.45 2.04
C TYR A 63 2.20 4.51 3.56
N TRP A 64 1.74 3.48 4.28
CA TRP A 64 1.82 3.47 5.74
C TRP A 64 3.26 3.41 6.25
N ASP A 65 4.15 2.70 5.56
CA ASP A 65 5.59 2.67 5.86
C ASP A 65 6.29 4.00 5.59
N CYS A 66 5.75 4.83 4.68
CA CYS A 66 6.25 6.18 4.45
C CYS A 66 5.85 7.19 5.54
N LEU A 67 4.98 6.82 6.48
CA LEU A 67 4.59 7.69 7.59
C LEU A 67 5.34 7.33 8.87
N SER A 68 5.80 8.35 9.60
CA SER A 68 6.39 8.18 10.93
C SER A 68 5.83 9.21 11.91
N PRO A 69 5.54 8.83 13.18
CA PRO A 69 5.12 9.77 14.21
C PRO A 69 6.15 10.88 14.49
N LYS A 70 7.42 10.64 14.16
CA LYS A 70 8.53 11.60 14.26
C LYS A 70 9.39 11.52 13.01
N ALA A 71 9.86 12.66 12.52
CA ALA A 71 10.78 12.67 11.38
C ALA A 71 12.01 11.78 11.65
N THR A 72 12.44 11.06 10.63
CA THR A 72 13.66 10.24 10.63
C THR A 72 14.72 10.91 9.77
N ALA A 73 16.00 10.61 10.03
CA ALA A 73 17.08 11.11 9.19
C ALA A 73 17.09 10.37 7.84
N LEU A 74 17.41 11.09 6.77
CA LEU A 74 17.70 10.49 5.47
C LEU A 74 19.08 9.81 5.55
N SER A 75 19.28 8.76 4.75
CA SER A 75 20.63 8.25 4.50
C SER A 75 21.43 9.25 3.65
N ASP A 76 22.76 9.20 3.76
CA ASP A 76 23.63 10.09 2.99
C ASP A 76 23.47 9.86 1.48
N GLU A 77 23.24 8.61 1.07
CA GLU A 77 23.02 8.25 -0.34
C GLU A 77 21.72 8.88 -0.87
N LEU A 78 20.62 8.79 -0.11
CA LEU A 78 19.34 9.36 -0.51
C LEU A 78 19.41 10.89 -0.54
N LYS A 79 20.04 11.51 0.46
CA LYS A 79 20.22 12.96 0.51
C LYS A 79 21.00 13.46 -0.70
N GLY A 80 22.15 12.83 -0.99
CA GLY A 80 22.97 13.21 -2.14
C GLY A 80 22.27 12.98 -3.48
N ALA A 81 21.46 11.92 -3.61
CA ALA A 81 20.66 11.69 -4.81
C ALA A 81 19.61 12.80 -5.03
N LEU A 82 18.92 13.24 -3.97
CA LEU A 82 17.93 14.32 -4.06
C LEU A 82 18.56 15.65 -4.46
N GLU A 83 19.70 16.02 -3.88
CA GLU A 83 20.44 17.25 -4.22
C GLU A 83 20.96 17.26 -5.67
N LYS A 84 21.15 16.08 -6.26
CA LYS A 84 21.60 15.93 -7.66
C LYS A 84 20.45 16.05 -8.66
N ASP A 85 19.29 15.49 -8.33
CA ASP A 85 18.19 15.27 -9.28
C ASP A 85 17.08 16.34 -9.23
N PHE A 86 17.06 17.19 -8.21
CA PHE A 86 16.10 18.28 -8.01
C PHE A 86 16.78 19.59 -7.61
#